data_AF-A0A538BEK8-F1
#
_entry.id   AF-A0A538BEK8-F1
#
_cell.length_a   1.000
_cell.length_b   1.000
_cell.length_c   1.000
_cell.angle_alpha   90.00
_cell.angle_beta   90.00
_cell.angle_gamma   90.00
#
_symmetry.space_group_name_H-M   'P 1'
#
loop_
_entity.id
_entity.type
_entity.pdbx_description
1 polymer ?
#
loop_
_entity_poly.entity_id
_entity_poly.type
_entity_poly.pdbx_seq_one_letter_code
_entity_poly.pdbx_strand_id
1 'polypeptide(L)'
;MSDVVDLTGDEPEPSDDRLTEAAVVSPEDHELDIALRPRSLAEFVGQDRVKEQLALLLQAARERGEPVDHLLFSGPPGLGKT
;
A
#
# COMPACT_ATOMS: atom_id res chain seq x y z
N MET A 1 -11.83 52.83 -18.83
CA MET A 1 -12.79 51.73 -18.99
C MET A 1 -11.96 50.55 -19.48
N SER A 2 -11.34 49.86 -18.53
CA SER A 2 -11.88 48.68 -17.84
C SER A 2 -11.71 47.47 -18.75
N ASP A 3 -10.66 46.71 -18.50
CA ASP A 3 -10.66 45.53 -17.60
C ASP A 3 -11.20 44.31 -18.36
N VAL A 4 -10.27 43.45 -18.77
CA VAL A 4 -10.46 41.99 -18.71
C VAL A 4 -9.08 41.40 -18.39
N VAL A 5 -8.86 41.16 -17.11
CA VAL A 5 -8.09 40.01 -16.64
C VAL A 5 -9.04 38.82 -16.69
N ASP A 6 -8.70 37.80 -17.46
CA ASP A 6 -9.31 36.48 -17.37
C ASP A 6 -8.20 35.47 -17.70
N LEU A 7 -7.39 35.15 -16.69
CA LEU A 7 -7.45 33.84 -16.04
C LEU A 7 -7.55 32.73 -17.11
N THR A 8 -6.43 32.48 -17.80
CA THR A 8 -6.23 31.14 -18.37
C THR A 8 -6.32 30.19 -17.18
N GLY A 9 -7.47 29.51 -17.12
CA GLY A 9 -7.86 28.62 -16.06
C GLY A 9 -6.72 27.66 -15.77
N ASP A 10 -6.40 27.58 -14.49
CA ASP A 10 -5.84 26.39 -13.88
C ASP A 10 -6.75 25.24 -14.31
N GLU A 11 -6.40 24.54 -15.40
CA GLU A 11 -7.04 23.30 -15.78
C GLU A 11 -6.82 22.37 -14.59
N PRO A 12 -7.87 21.92 -13.87
CA PRO A 12 -7.67 20.96 -12.81
C PRO A 12 -7.20 19.67 -13.47
N GLU A 13 -5.89 19.44 -13.42
CA GLU A 13 -5.28 18.14 -13.66
C GLU A 13 -6.14 17.09 -12.94
N PRO A 14 -6.63 16.06 -13.65
CA PRO A 14 -7.58 15.12 -13.08
C PRO A 14 -6.95 14.51 -11.83
N SER A 15 -7.50 14.90 -10.68
CA SER A 15 -7.23 14.28 -9.39
C SER A 15 -7.40 12.79 -9.55
N ASP A 16 -6.40 12.04 -9.10
CA ASP A 16 -6.20 10.59 -9.22
C ASP A 16 -7.39 9.80 -8.65
N ASP A 17 -8.52 9.81 -9.37
CA ASP A 17 -9.71 9.02 -9.10
C ASP A 17 -9.47 7.63 -9.68
N ARG A 18 -8.50 6.92 -9.09
CA ARG A 18 -8.21 5.53 -9.44
C ARG A 18 -9.38 4.69 -8.98
N LEU A 19 -10.31 4.47 -9.89
CA LEU A 19 -11.38 3.50 -9.77
C LEU A 19 -10.74 2.13 -9.45
N THR A 20 -10.76 1.72 -8.18
CA THR A 20 -10.26 0.41 -7.75
C THR A 20 -11.30 -0.64 -8.08
N GLU A 21 -11.44 -0.96 -9.36
CA GLU A 21 -12.28 -2.08 -9.78
C GLU A 21 -11.54 -3.38 -9.43
N ALA A 22 -12.18 -4.24 -8.64
CA ALA A 22 -11.66 -5.57 -8.37
C ALA A 22 -11.70 -6.36 -9.69
N ALA A 23 -10.54 -6.54 -10.32
CA ALA A 23 -10.43 -7.37 -11.50
C ALA A 23 -10.92 -8.79 -11.15
N VAL A 24 -11.75 -9.39 -12.01
CA VAL A 24 -12.14 -10.79 -11.89
C VAL A 24 -10.90 -11.64 -12.18
N VAL A 25 -10.25 -12.14 -11.14
CA VAL A 25 -9.04 -12.95 -11.23
C VAL A 25 -9.43 -14.39 -11.63
N SER A 26 -8.78 -14.94 -12.65
CA SER A 26 -8.98 -16.34 -13.02
C SER A 26 -8.43 -17.28 -11.92
N PRO A 27 -8.92 -18.54 -11.81
CA PRO A 27 -8.37 -19.48 -10.83
C PRO A 27 -6.85 -19.69 -10.96
N GLU A 28 -6.34 -19.70 -12.20
CA GLU A 28 -4.92 -19.87 -12.52
C GLU A 28 -4.10 -18.64 -12.08
N ASP A 29 -4.59 -17.43 -12.37
CA ASP A 29 -3.95 -16.19 -11.93
C ASP A 29 -3.95 -16.06 -10.40
N HIS A 30 -4.98 -16.58 -9.73
CA HIS A 30 -5.06 -16.58 -8.27
C HIS A 30 -4.04 -17.54 -7.63
N GLU A 31 -3.83 -18.72 -8.22
CA GLU A 31 -2.79 -19.65 -7.77
C GLU A 31 -1.39 -19.06 -7.95
N LEU A 32 -1.16 -18.37 -9.07
CA LEU A 32 0.09 -17.66 -9.32
C LEU A 32 0.30 -16.48 -8.36
N ASP A 33 -0.74 -15.70 -8.06
CA ASP A 33 -0.66 -14.61 -7.08
C ASP A 33 -0.26 -15.13 -5.70
N ILE A 34 -0.90 -16.21 -5.23
CA ILE A 34 -0.53 -16.86 -3.96
C ILE A 34 0.94 -17.32 -3.98
N ALA A 35 1.40 -17.89 -5.09
CA ALA A 35 2.77 -18.37 -5.21
C ALA A 35 3.81 -17.24 -5.19
N LEU A 36 3.46 -16.05 -5.67
CA LEU A 36 4.32 -14.87 -5.69
C LEU A 36 4.30 -14.07 -4.38
N ARG A 37 3.28 -14.25 -3.53
CA ARG A 37 3.22 -13.58 -2.23
C ARG A 37 4.35 -14.05 -1.31
N PRO A 38 5.14 -13.12 -0.76
CA PRO A 38 6.25 -13.46 0.12
C PRO A 38 5.74 -14.16 1.38
N ARG A 39 6.43 -15.24 1.78
CA ARG A 39 6.06 -16.01 2.99
C ARG A 39 6.73 -15.50 4.25
N SER A 40 7.76 -14.67 4.09
CA SER A 40 8.49 -14.04 5.19
C SER A 40 8.73 -12.56 4.92
N LEU A 41 8.94 -11.78 5.98
CA LEU A 41 9.31 -10.37 5.87
C LEU A 41 10.61 -10.17 5.06
N ALA A 42 11.52 -11.15 5.09
CA ALA A 42 12.77 -11.09 4.34
C ALA A 42 12.57 -11.21 2.82
N GLU A 43 11.53 -11.92 2.38
CA GLU A 43 11.17 -12.06 0.96
C GLU A 43 10.43 -10.83 0.43
N PHE A 44 9.92 -9.95 1.30
CA PHE A 44 9.20 -8.75 0.90
C PHE A 44 10.18 -7.71 0.32
N VAL A 45 9.99 -7.38 -0.97
CA VAL A 45 10.86 -6.47 -1.70
C VAL A 45 10.50 -5.01 -1.40
N GLY A 46 11.50 -4.20 -1.07
CA GLY A 46 11.33 -2.78 -0.71
C GLY A 46 10.80 -2.57 0.72
N GLN A 47 10.42 -1.33 1.03
CA GLN A 47 9.93 -0.91 2.35
C GLN A 47 10.86 -1.27 3.54
N ASP A 48 12.18 -1.16 3.36
CA ASP A 48 13.17 -1.65 4.32
C ASP A 48 12.97 -1.13 5.74
N ARG A 49 12.67 0.17 5.89
CA ARG A 49 12.35 0.77 7.18
C ARG A 49 11.13 0.14 7.86
N VAL A 50 10.05 -0.09 7.11
CA VAL A 50 8.82 -0.70 7.65
C VAL A 50 9.08 -2.15 8.05
N LYS A 51 9.79 -2.91 7.21
CA LYS A 51 10.19 -4.29 7.50
C LYS A 51 11.01 -4.40 8.78
N GLU A 52 12.00 -3.53 8.96
CA GLU A 52 12.86 -3.51 10.15
C GLU A 52 12.05 -3.19 11.41
N GLN A 53 11.21 -2.16 11.37
CA GLN A 53 10.35 -1.80 12.50
C GLN A 53 9.38 -2.93 12.86
N LEU A 54 8.77 -3.58 11.86
CA LEU A 54 7.86 -4.69 12.08
C LEU A 54 8.57 -5.94 12.61
N ALA A 55 9.77 -6.24 12.11
CA ALA A 55 10.59 -7.34 12.59
C ALA A 55 10.96 -7.16 14.07
N LEU A 56 11.39 -5.96 14.46
CA LEU A 56 11.71 -5.65 15.86
C LEU A 56 10.49 -5.83 16.77
N LEU A 57 9.33 -5.32 16.33
CA LEU A 57 8.09 -5.38 17.09
C LEU A 57 7.61 -6.84 17.26
N LEU A 58 7.62 -7.62 16.17
CA LEU A 58 7.25 -9.04 16.18
C LEU A 58 8.20 -9.86 17.05
N GLN A 59 9.51 -9.58 16.98
CA GLN A 59 10.50 -10.25 17.82
C GLN A 59 10.21 -9.97 19.30
N ALA A 60 10.00 -8.71 19.67
CA ALA A 60 9.74 -8.34 21.05
C ALA A 60 8.45 -8.99 21.60
N ALA A 61 7.38 -9.06 20.80
CA ALA A 61 6.13 -9.75 21.17
C ALA A 61 6.35 -11.26 21.36
N ARG A 62 7.12 -11.89 20.46
CA ARG A 62 7.48 -13.32 20.59
C ARG A 62 8.30 -13.61 21.84
N GLU A 63 9.25 -12.74 22.19
CA GLU A 63 10.05 -12.87 23.42
C GLU A 63 9.20 -12.73 24.69
N ARG A 64 8.18 -11.87 24.68
CA ARG A 64 7.23 -11.71 25.79
C ARG A 64 6.14 -12.78 25.83
N GLY A 65 5.96 -13.54 24.75
CA GLY A 65 4.91 -14.55 24.64
C GLY A 65 3.49 -13.97 24.58
N GLU A 66 3.37 -12.72 24.13
CA GLU A 66 2.09 -12.00 24.01
C GLU A 66 1.81 -11.63 22.54
N PRO A 67 0.54 -11.37 22.19
CA PRO A 67 0.21 -10.85 20.86
C PRO A 67 0.86 -9.49 20.59
N VAL A 68 1.10 -9.20 19.31
CA VAL A 68 1.45 -7.85 18.85
C VAL A 68 0.27 -6.91 19.07
N ASP A 69 0.57 -5.67 19.48
CA ASP A 69 -0.40 -4.58 19.55
C ASP A 69 -1.06 -4.28 18.20
N HIS A 70 -2.12 -3.48 18.21
CA HIS A 70 -2.83 -3.11 16.98
C HIS A 70 -1.93 -2.27 16.04
N LEU A 71 -1.84 -2.70 14.78
CA LEU A 71 -1.10 -2.02 13.72
C LEU A 71 -2.07 -1.44 12.68
N LEU A 72 -1.80 -0.21 12.23
CA LEU A 72 -2.52 0.45 11.14
C LEU A 72 -1.57 0.63 9.95
N PHE A 73 -1.92 0.03 8.81
CA PHE A 73 -1.22 0.24 7.55
C PHE A 73 -1.99 1.28 6.71
N SER A 74 -1.34 2.38 6.34
CA SER A 74 -1.94 3.45 5.53
C SER A 74 -1.16 3.71 4.24
N GLY A 75 -1.75 4.48 3.32
CA GLY A 75 -1.12 4.96 2.09
C GLY A 75 -1.84 4.54 0.81
N PRO A 76 -1.31 4.92 -0.36
CA PRO A 76 -1.89 4.61 -1.67
C PRO A 76 -2.13 3.10 -1.92
N PRO A 77 -3.04 2.75 -2.85
CA PRO A 77 -3.23 1.36 -3.28
C PRO A 77 -1.97 0.78 -3.95
N GLY A 78 -1.80 -0.54 -3.91
CA GLY A 78 -0.67 -1.23 -4.55
C GLY A 78 0.63 -1.29 -3.74
N LEU A 79 0.64 -0.81 -2.49
CA LEU A 79 1.81 -0.82 -1.60
C LEU A 79 1.95 -2.09 -0.74
N GLY A 80 1.21 -3.17 -1.03
CA GLY A 80 1.33 -4.44 -0.30
C GLY A 80 0.97 -4.34 1.19
N LYS A 81 -0.14 -3.65 1.52
CA LYS A 81 -0.67 -3.60 2.91
C LYS A 81 -1.41 -4.89 3.32
N THR A 82 -1.65 -5.78 2.36
CA THR A 82 -2.43 -7.02 2.45
C THR A 82 -1.63 -8.14 1.84
#